data_AF-A0A1C5LI97-F1
#
_entry.id   AF-A0A1C5LI97-F1
#
_cell.length_a   1.000
_cell.length_b   1.000
_cell.length_c   1.000
_cell.angle_alpha   90.00
_cell.angle_beta   90.00
_cell.angle_gamma   90.00
#
_symmetry.space_group_name_H-M   'P 1'
#
loop_
_entity.id
_entity.type
_entity.pdbx_description
1 polymer ?
#
loop_
_entity_poly.entity_id
_entity_poly.type
_entity_poly.pdbx_seq_one_letter_code
_entity_poly.pdbx_strand_id
1 'polypeptide(L)'
;MDAAAVHRQEQELLACAESLRSAKHKAELLKSGVHQAWRSEETAYLSAAIDKVIAELDQEIRRTEQLAEEISTACTRLRVEAELLREDLFLEDGEGLF
;
A
#
# COMPACT_ATOMS: atom_id res chain seq x y z
N MET A 1 10.85 10.83 -15.02
CA MET A 1 10.61 9.66 -14.14
C MET A 1 10.45 8.45 -15.03
N ASP A 2 11.11 7.34 -14.70
CA ASP A 2 11.07 6.10 -15.48
C ASP A 2 9.86 5.25 -15.02
N ALA A 3 9.02 4.79 -15.94
CA ALA A 3 7.85 3.97 -15.63
C ALA A 3 8.23 2.68 -14.88
N ALA A 4 9.44 2.16 -15.11
CA ALA A 4 9.98 1.02 -14.37
C ALA A 4 10.35 1.35 -12.91
N ALA A 5 10.63 2.61 -12.59
CA ALA A 5 10.88 3.04 -11.21
C ALA A 5 9.55 3.12 -10.43
N VAL A 6 8.50 3.66 -11.04
CA VAL A 6 7.19 3.80 -10.37
C VAL A 6 6.52 2.44 -10.15
N HIS A 7 6.61 1.51 -11.10
CA HIS A 7 6.09 0.15 -10.91
C HIS A 7 6.83 -0.62 -9.81
N ARG A 8 8.15 -0.42 -9.66
CA ARG A 8 8.90 -0.99 -8.53
C ARG A 8 8.41 -0.44 -7.19
N GLN A 9 8.16 0.86 -7.14
CA GLN A 9 7.69 1.54 -5.93
C GLN A 9 6.28 1.06 -5.51
N GLU A 10 5.39 0.81 -6.48
CA GLU A 10 4.08 0.16 -6.25
C GLU A 10 4.25 -1.25 -5.67
N GLN A 11 5.12 -2.07 -6.25
CA GLN A 11 5.39 -3.43 -5.75
C GLN A 11 5.98 -3.43 -4.33
N GLU A 12 6.89 -2.51 -4.02
CA GLU A 12 7.48 -2.35 -2.69
C GLU A 12 6.42 -1.99 -1.64
N LEU A 13 5.46 -1.10 -1.97
CA LEU A 13 4.36 -0.76 -1.07
C LEU A 13 3.43 -1.96 -0.85
N LEU A 14 3.11 -2.73 -1.88
CA LEU A 14 2.29 -3.94 -1.74
C LEU A 14 2.98 -4.98 -0.83
N ALA A 15 4.29 -5.19 -1.01
CA ALA A 15 5.07 -6.08 -0.15
C ALA A 15 5.15 -5.57 1.30
N CYS A 16 5.21 -4.25 1.49
CA CYS A 16 5.14 -3.63 2.81
C CYS A 16 3.79 -3.89 3.47
N ALA A 17 2.68 -3.71 2.75
CA ALA A 17 1.33 -3.99 3.25
C ALA A 17 1.16 -5.46 3.66
N GLU A 18 1.69 -6.41 2.86
CA GLU A 18 1.70 -7.83 3.22
C GLU A 18 2.50 -8.12 4.49
N SER A 19 3.67 -7.48 4.63
CA SER A 19 4.51 -7.60 5.82
C SER A 19 3.80 -7.07 7.08
N LEU A 20 3.11 -5.94 6.96
CA LEU A 20 2.30 -5.36 8.02
C LEU A 20 1.12 -6.27 8.40
N ARG A 21 0.42 -6.87 7.43
CA ARG A 21 -0.65 -7.86 7.69
C ARG A 21 -0.10 -9.10 8.43
N SER A 22 1.09 -9.57 8.06
CA SER A 22 1.75 -10.67 8.79
C SER A 22 2.08 -10.29 10.23
N ALA A 23 2.58 -9.07 10.46
CA ALA A 23 2.86 -8.56 11.80
C ALA A 23 1.57 -8.44 12.65
N LYS A 24 0.49 -7.95 12.05
CA LYS A 24 -0.83 -7.87 12.69
C LYS A 24 -1.32 -9.25 13.12
N HIS A 25 -1.24 -10.24 12.23
CA HIS A 25 -1.64 -11.60 12.56
C HIS A 25 -0.84 -12.19 13.72
N LYS A 26 0.48 -11.93 13.78
CA LYS A 26 1.32 -12.34 14.92
C LYS A 26 0.88 -11.66 16.23
N ALA A 27 0.51 -10.38 16.19
CA ALA A 27 0.00 -9.65 17.34
C ALA A 27 -1.35 -10.22 17.83
N GLU A 28 -2.25 -10.57 16.90
CA GLU A 28 -3.53 -11.22 17.23
C GLU A 28 -3.33 -12.59 17.89
N LEU A 29 -2.39 -13.40 17.36
CA LEU A 29 -2.01 -14.68 17.96
C LEU A 29 -1.44 -14.49 19.38
N LEU A 30 -0.59 -13.47 19.57
CA LEU A 30 -0.04 -13.14 20.88
C LEU A 30 -1.16 -12.75 21.85
N LYS A 31 -2.12 -11.93 21.43
CA LYS A 31 -3.29 -11.56 22.22
C LYS A 31 -4.07 -12.79 22.68
N SER A 32 -4.38 -13.68 21.74
CA SER A 32 -5.09 -14.94 22.02
C SER A 32 -4.33 -15.79 23.04
N GLY A 33 -3.02 -15.93 22.88
CA GLY A 33 -2.15 -16.65 23.82
C GLY A 33 -2.15 -16.05 25.23
N VAL A 34 -2.05 -14.72 25.35
CA VAL A 34 -2.11 -14.01 26.63
C VAL A 34 -3.45 -14.26 27.33
N HIS A 35 -4.55 -14.21 26.57
CA HIS A 35 -5.91 -14.40 27.11
C HIS A 35 -6.19 -15.85 27.57
N GLN A 36 -5.57 -16.84 26.91
CA GLN A 36 -5.70 -18.25 27.26
C GLN A 36 -4.81 -18.63 28.46
N ALA A 37 -3.59 -18.10 28.53
CA ALA A 37 -2.62 -18.48 29.54
C ALA A 37 -2.88 -17.81 30.89
N TRP A 38 -3.21 -16.52 30.91
CA TRP A 38 -3.20 -15.71 32.13
C TRP A 38 -4.54 -14.98 32.31
N ARG A 39 -5.13 -15.07 33.50
CA ARG A 39 -6.42 -14.43 33.87
C ARG A 39 -6.27 -13.49 35.07
N SER A 40 -5.31 -12.58 35.02
CA SER A 40 -5.08 -11.58 36.06
C SER A 40 -5.24 -10.15 35.54
N GLU A 41 -5.33 -9.16 36.43
CA GLU A 41 -5.51 -7.76 36.07
C GLU A 41 -4.34 -7.22 35.23
N GLU A 42 -3.13 -7.73 35.43
CA GLU A 42 -1.94 -7.42 34.62
C GLU A 42 -2.09 -7.86 33.15
N THR A 43 -2.92 -8.88 32.88
CA THR A 43 -3.18 -9.36 31.52
C THR A 43 -4.13 -8.46 30.74
N ALA A 44 -4.94 -7.66 31.45
CA ALA A 44 -5.80 -6.66 30.84
C ALA A 44 -4.96 -5.52 30.26
N TYR A 45 -3.93 -5.06 30.97
CA TYR A 45 -2.99 -4.05 30.47
C TYR A 45 -2.21 -4.53 29.24
N LEU A 46 -1.71 -5.77 29.27
CA LEU A 46 -1.02 -6.37 28.12
C LEU A 46 -1.96 -6.52 26.92
N SER A 47 -3.19 -6.95 27.14
CA SER A 47 -4.19 -7.10 26.07
C SER A 47 -4.55 -5.74 25.46
N ALA A 48 -4.71 -4.70 26.27
CA ALA A 48 -4.96 -3.33 25.80
C ALA A 48 -3.78 -2.75 25.01
N ALA A 49 -2.54 -3.04 25.44
CA ALA A 49 -1.34 -2.65 24.71
C ALA A 49 -1.25 -3.36 23.34
N ILE A 50 -1.55 -4.65 23.29
CA ILE A 50 -1.59 -5.41 22.02
C ILE A 50 -2.69 -4.87 21.10
N ASP A 51 -3.87 -4.53 21.64
CA ASP A 51 -4.95 -3.91 20.86
C ASP A 51 -4.55 -2.58 20.24
N LYS A 52 -3.79 -1.76 20.98
CA LYS A 52 -3.24 -0.52 20.44
C LYS A 52 -2.28 -0.78 19.28
N VAL A 53 -1.38 -1.75 19.40
CA VAL A 53 -0.45 -2.14 18.32
C VAL A 53 -1.21 -2.66 17.10
N ILE A 54 -2.25 -3.47 17.30
CA ILE A 54 -3.10 -3.96 16.20
C ILE A 54 -3.77 -2.79 15.49
N ALA A 55 -4.29 -1.80 16.23
CA ALA A 55 -4.92 -0.62 15.65
C ALA A 55 -3.93 0.26 14.87
N GLU A 56 -2.70 0.44 15.39
CA GLU A 56 -1.62 1.15 14.69
C GLU A 56 -1.22 0.42 13.40
N LEU A 57 -1.10 -0.92 13.44
CA LEU A 57 -0.83 -1.73 12.24
C LEU A 57 -1.95 -1.61 11.21
N ASP A 58 -3.22 -1.62 11.64
CA ASP A 58 -4.36 -1.40 10.74
C ASP A 58 -4.34 -0.02 10.08
N GLN A 59 -3.93 1.01 10.80
CA GLN A 59 -3.78 2.35 10.25
C GLN A 59 -2.67 2.40 9.19
N GLU A 60 -1.51 1.79 9.46
CA GLU A 60 -0.40 1.75 8.52
C GLU A 60 -0.68 0.89 7.29
N ILE A 61 -1.40 -0.23 7.44
CA ILE A 61 -1.87 -1.04 6.30
C ILE A 61 -2.71 -0.18 5.35
N ARG A 62 -3.73 0.52 5.89
CA ARG A 62 -4.61 1.38 5.07
C ARG A 62 -3.85 2.51 4.39
N ARG A 63 -2.93 3.17 5.10
CA ARG A 63 -2.07 4.22 4.52
C ARG A 63 -1.23 3.68 3.36
N THR A 64 -0.64 2.50 3.55
CA THR A 64 0.22 1.87 2.54
C THR A 64 -0.59 1.46 1.31
N GLU A 65 -1.79 0.90 1.51
CA GLU A 65 -2.73 0.55 0.43
C GLU A 65 -3.17 1.79 -0.34
N GLN A 66 -3.53 2.87 0.36
CA GLN A 66 -3.91 4.15 -0.26
C GLN A 66 -2.77 4.74 -1.10
N LEU A 67 -1.55 4.74 -0.57
CA LEU A 67 -0.38 5.21 -1.33
C LEU A 67 -0.12 4.36 -2.57
N ALA A 68 -0.29 3.04 -2.49
CA ALA A 68 -0.16 2.16 -3.64
C ALA A 68 -1.22 2.48 -4.72
N GLU A 69 -2.47 2.72 -4.32
CA GLU A 69 -3.56 3.10 -5.22
C GLU A 69 -3.33 4.48 -5.88
N GLU A 70 -2.86 5.47 -5.11
CA GLU A 70 -2.50 6.80 -5.61
C GLU A 70 -1.37 6.71 -6.66
N ILE A 71 -0.34 5.90 -6.40
CA ILE A 71 0.74 5.65 -7.36
C ILE A 71 0.21 4.97 -8.62
N SER A 72 -0.63 3.94 -8.48
CA SER A 72 -1.21 3.22 -9.62
C SER A 72 -2.06 4.14 -10.51
N THR A 73 -2.85 5.01 -9.88
CA THR A 73 -3.68 6.01 -10.56
C THR A 73 -2.82 7.04 -11.29
N ALA A 74 -1.78 7.58 -10.64
CA ALA A 74 -0.85 8.51 -11.25
C ALA A 74 -0.11 7.88 -12.45
N CYS A 75 0.31 6.62 -12.33
CA CYS A 75 0.92 5.86 -13.42
C CYS A 75 -0.01 5.73 -14.63
N THR A 76 -1.27 5.39 -14.38
CA THR A 76 -2.27 5.23 -15.44
C THR A 76 -2.52 6.56 -16.16
N ARG A 77 -2.66 7.65 -15.40
CA ARG A 77 -2.83 9.00 -15.99
C ARG A 77 -1.64 9.42 -16.84
N LEU A 78 -0.42 9.20 -16.36
CA LEU A 78 0.80 9.50 -17.12
C LEU A 78 0.91 8.68 -18.41
N ARG A 79 0.46 7.41 -18.41
CA ARG A 79 0.41 6.60 -19.64
C ARG A 79 -0.57 7.16 -20.66
N VAL A 80 -1.78 7.49 -20.22
CA VAL A 80 -2.81 8.07 -21.11
C VAL A 80 -2.33 9.41 -21.67
N GLU A 81 -1.76 10.29 -20.85
CA GLU A 81 -1.20 11.56 -21.32
C GLU A 81 -0.06 11.35 -22.33
N ALA A 82 0.81 10.37 -22.12
CA ALA A 82 1.89 10.04 -23.06
C ALA A 82 1.39 9.45 -24.38
N GLU A 83 0.30 8.66 -24.35
CA GLU A 83 -0.34 8.14 -25.56
C GLU A 83 -1.02 9.24 -26.36
N LEU A 84 -1.76 10.14 -25.70
CA LEU A 84 -2.36 11.32 -26.33
C LEU A 84 -1.31 12.23 -26.98
N LEU A 85 -0.24 12.56 -26.25
CA LEU A 85 0.88 13.34 -26.79
C LEU A 85 1.54 12.67 -28.01
N ARG A 86 1.63 11.34 -28.01
CA ARG A 86 2.15 10.58 -29.14
C ARG A 86 1.20 10.65 -30.33
N GLU A 87 -0.10 10.49 -30.13
CA GLU A 87 -1.12 10.62 -31.19
C GLU A 87 -1.14 12.03 -31.79
N ASP A 88 -1.04 13.08 -30.97
CA ASP A 88 -0.96 14.47 -31.42
C ASP A 88 0.28 14.72 -32.30
N LEU A 89 1.45 14.18 -31.91
CA LEU A 89 2.67 14.27 -32.72
C LEU A 89 2.54 13.55 -34.08
N PHE A 90 1.84 12.42 -34.14
CA PHE A 90 1.57 11.72 -35.41
C PHE A 90 0.59 12.49 -36.31
N LEU A 91 -0.31 13.29 -35.74
CA LEU A 91 -1.23 14.14 -36.49
C LEU A 91 -0.52 15.39 -37.04
N GLU A 92 0.39 16.01 -36.27
CA GLU A 92 1.17 17.17 -36.74
C GLU A 92 2.19 16.80 -37.84
N ASP A 93 2.84 15.63 -37.76
CA ASP A 93 3.75 15.15 -38.82
C ASP A 93 3.00 14.66 -40.08
N GLY A 94 1.67 14.50 -40.01
CA GLY A 94 0.81 14.05 -41.11
C GLY A 94 0.29 15.17 -42.03
N GLU A 95 0.40 16.44 -41.64
CA GLU A 95 -0.10 17.60 -42.42
C GLU A 95 0.96 18.21 -43.38
N GLY A 96 2.07 17.51 -43.61
CA GLY A 96 3.18 17.97 -44.46
C GLY A 96 3.22 17.41 -45.90
N LEU A 97 2.11 16.91 -46.45
CA LEU A 97 2.06 16.36 -47.82
C LEU A 97 0.83 16.86 -48.60
N PHE A 98 0.78 18.16 -48.87
CA PHE A 98 0.12 18.73 -50.05
C PHE A 98 0.97 19.85 -50.64
#